data_AF-A0A259R8G6-F1
#
_entry.id   AF-A0A259R8G6-F1
#
_cell.length_a   1.000
_cell.length_b   1.000
_cell.length_c   1.000
_cell.angle_alpha   90.00
_cell.angle_beta   90.00
_cell.angle_gamma   90.00
#
_symmetry.space_group_name_H-M   'P 1'
#
loop_
_entity.id
_entity.type
_entity.pdbx_description
1 polymer ?
#
loop_
_entity_poly.entity_id
_entity_poly.type
_entity_poly.pdbx_seq_one_letter_code
_entity_poly.pdbx_strand_id
1 'polypeptide(L)'
;MNLNSLSVLVLGLGESGLAMARWCAAQGAQVRVADSRSAPPGLAALQREVPAAQVHCGSLSADLLGDAQLVLRSPGIAPHAAEFAALTQAAAERGVPMAGELHLFQWALDALRAERGYAPKIVAITGT
;
A
#
# COMPACT_ATOMS: atom_id res chain seq x y z
N MET A 1 1.91 11.67 7.26
CA MET A 1 2.52 10.43 7.83
C MET A 1 3.97 10.36 7.35
N ASN A 2 4.94 10.08 8.23
CA ASN A 2 6.32 9.81 7.80
C ASN A 2 6.46 8.31 7.54
N LEU A 3 6.91 7.91 6.35
CA LEU A 3 7.03 6.50 5.95
C LEU A 3 8.42 5.92 6.17
N ASN A 4 9.41 6.75 6.50
CA ASN A 4 10.79 6.32 6.64
C ASN A 4 10.92 5.23 7.72
N SER A 5 11.56 4.13 7.36
CA SER A 5 11.76 2.93 8.19
C SER A 5 10.48 2.22 8.67
N LEU A 6 9.29 2.58 8.18
CA LEU A 6 8.07 1.86 8.53
C LEU A 6 7.96 0.53 7.78
N SER A 7 7.45 -0.50 8.45
CA SER A 7 7.01 -1.75 7.79
C SER A 7 5.63 -1.54 7.17
N VAL A 8 5.55 -1.60 5.84
CA VAL A 8 4.32 -1.35 5.06
C VAL A 8 3.89 -2.61 4.32
N LEU A 9 2.65 -3.04 4.53
CA LEU A 9 2.03 -4.13 3.79
C LEU A 9 1.07 -3.59 2.72
N VAL A 10 1.39 -3.81 1.45
CA VAL A 10 0.52 -3.48 0.31
C VAL A 10 -0.34 -4.69 -0.05
N LEU A 11 -1.66 -4.52 -0.07
CA LEU A 11 -2.63 -5.52 -0.50
C LEU A 11 -3.02 -5.28 -1.95
N GLY A 12 -2.74 -6.29 -2.79
CA GLY A 12 -2.94 -6.28 -4.24
C GLY A 12 -1.86 -5.49 -4.97
N LEU A 13 -1.10 -6.16 -5.84
CA LEU A 13 -0.02 -5.55 -6.61
C LEU A 13 -0.57 -4.65 -7.72
N GLY A 14 -1.15 -5.21 -8.80
CA GLY A 14 -1.80 -4.39 -9.84
C GLY A 14 -0.96 -3.21 -10.36
N GLU A 15 -1.62 -2.19 -10.88
CA GLU A 15 -0.96 -0.91 -11.20
C GLU A 15 -0.86 -0.01 -9.96
N SER A 16 -1.98 0.23 -9.27
CA SER A 16 -2.00 1.06 -8.06
C SER A 16 -1.11 0.52 -6.94
N GLY A 17 -1.14 -0.78 -6.65
CA GLY A 17 -0.28 -1.35 -5.61
C GLY A 17 1.20 -1.33 -5.96
N LEU A 18 1.57 -1.48 -7.23
CA LEU A 18 2.94 -1.25 -7.70
C LEU A 18 3.36 0.21 -7.50
N ALA A 19 2.48 1.17 -7.84
CA ALA A 19 2.74 2.59 -7.60
C ALA A 19 2.91 2.90 -6.10
N MET A 20 2.06 2.35 -5.23
CA MET A 20 2.18 2.48 -3.78
C MET A 20 3.47 1.85 -3.26
N ALA A 21 3.83 0.66 -3.72
CA ALA A 21 5.07 -0.02 -3.33
C ALA A 21 6.32 0.80 -3.71
N ARG A 22 6.37 1.31 -4.95
CA ARG A 22 7.45 2.22 -5.41
C ARG A 22 7.54 3.47 -4.55
N TRP A 23 6.41 4.11 -4.28
CA TRP A 23 6.37 5.32 -3.46
C TRP A 23 6.85 5.05 -2.04
N CYS A 24 6.31 4.04 -1.36
CA CYS A 24 6.71 3.68 -0.01
C CYS A 24 8.21 3.38 0.08
N ALA A 25 8.76 2.60 -0.85
CA ALA A 25 10.19 2.31 -0.90
C ALA A 25 11.03 3.58 -1.14
N ALA A 26 10.61 4.47 -2.03
CA ALA A 26 11.27 5.74 -2.27
C ALA A 26 11.24 6.69 -1.05
N GLN A 27 10.23 6.54 -0.18
CA GLN A 27 10.15 7.25 1.11
C GLN A 27 10.89 6.54 2.25
N GLY A 28 11.65 5.47 1.96
CA GLY A 28 12.46 4.74 2.94
C GLY A 28 11.72 3.65 3.73
N ALA A 29 10.52 3.26 3.33
CA ALA A 29 9.75 2.21 4.00
C ALA A 29 10.24 0.81 3.60
N GLN A 30 10.06 -0.16 4.51
CA GLN A 30 10.24 -1.58 4.22
C GLN A 30 8.94 -2.14 3.65
N VAL A 31 8.95 -2.52 2.38
CA VAL A 31 7.73 -2.87 1.66
C VAL A 31 7.54 -4.38 1.58
N ARG A 32 6.36 -4.84 1.98
CA ARG A 32 5.86 -6.18 1.74
C ARG A 32 4.59 -6.08 0.90
N VAL A 33 4.42 -6.97 -0.07
CA VAL A 33 3.26 -7.02 -0.97
C VAL A 33 2.58 -8.37 -0.82
N ALA A 34 1.26 -8.38 -0.67
CA ALA A 34 0.43 -9.58 -0.65
C ALA A 34 -0.63 -9.50 -1.74
N ASP A 35 -0.67 -10.48 -2.64
CA ASP A 35 -1.67 -10.58 -3.69
C ASP A 35 -2.27 -11.98 -3.73
N SER A 36 -3.60 -12.08 -3.90
CA SER A 36 -4.32 -13.35 -3.91
C SER A 36 -4.06 -14.18 -5.18
N ARG A 37 -3.58 -13.54 -6.25
CA ARG A 37 -3.23 -14.20 -7.52
C ARG A 37 -1.85 -14.82 -7.41
N SER A 38 -1.65 -15.98 -8.04
CA SER A 38 -0.34 -16.64 -8.12
C SER A 38 0.68 -15.87 -8.97
N ALA A 39 0.20 -15.19 -10.01
CA ALA A 39 1.01 -14.36 -10.91
C ALA A 39 0.32 -13.01 -11.12
N PRO A 40 0.40 -12.08 -10.15
CA PRO A 40 -0.25 -10.80 -10.28
C PRO A 40 0.43 -9.91 -11.34
N PRO A 41 -0.34 -9.07 -12.04
CA PRO A 41 0.23 -8.05 -12.91
C PRO A 41 1.16 -7.14 -12.08
N GLY A 42 2.30 -6.75 -12.67
CA GLY A 42 3.30 -5.91 -12.03
C GLY A 42 4.40 -6.66 -11.26
N LEU A 43 4.33 -8.00 -11.11
CA LEU A 43 5.32 -8.76 -10.33
C LEU A 43 6.77 -8.56 -10.84
N ALA A 44 6.99 -8.73 -12.14
CA ALA A 44 8.31 -8.53 -12.75
C ALA A 44 8.80 -7.07 -12.61
N ALA A 45 7.88 -6.10 -12.67
CA ALA A 45 8.21 -4.69 -12.48
C ALA A 45 8.59 -4.39 -11.02
N LEU A 46 7.85 -4.95 -10.05
CA LEU A 46 8.18 -4.84 -8.62
C LEU A 46 9.57 -5.39 -8.34
N GLN A 47 9.87 -6.60 -8.82
CA GLN A 47 11.19 -7.24 -8.62
C GLN A 47 12.33 -6.42 -9.22
N ARG A 48 12.10 -5.77 -10.37
CA ARG A 48 13.10 -4.94 -11.04
C ARG A 48 13.30 -3.59 -10.36
N GLU A 49 12.23 -2.96 -9.91
CA GLU A 49 12.25 -1.55 -9.47
C GLU A 49 12.29 -1.38 -7.95
N VAL A 50 11.80 -2.36 -7.22
CA VAL A 50 11.82 -2.42 -5.75
C VAL A 50 12.36 -3.79 -5.33
N PRO A 51 13.63 -4.13 -5.64
CA PRO A 51 14.18 -5.48 -5.43
C PRO A 51 14.24 -5.88 -3.95
N ALA A 52 14.21 -4.92 -3.03
CA ALA A 52 14.16 -5.18 -1.59
C ALA A 52 12.75 -5.52 -1.08
N ALA A 53 11.70 -5.31 -1.88
CA ALA A 53 10.34 -5.62 -1.47
C ALA A 53 10.14 -7.14 -1.40
N GLN A 54 9.51 -7.59 -0.32
CA GLN A 54 9.06 -8.98 -0.22
C GLN A 54 7.69 -9.10 -0.88
N VAL A 55 7.44 -10.20 -1.58
CA VAL A 55 6.16 -10.43 -2.26
C VAL A 55 5.64 -11.82 -1.96
N HIS A 56 4.38 -11.89 -1.53
CA HIS A 56 3.63 -13.12 -1.32
C HIS A 56 2.47 -13.17 -2.31
N CYS A 57 2.36 -14.29 -3.02
CA CYS A 57 1.36 -14.54 -4.04
C CYS A 57 0.56 -15.79 -3.70
N GLY A 58 -0.76 -15.76 -3.89
CA GLY A 58 -1.65 -16.90 -3.64
C GLY A 58 -2.39 -16.80 -2.31
N SER A 59 -2.46 -17.89 -1.55
CA SER A 59 -3.27 -17.95 -0.32
C SER A 59 -2.81 -16.94 0.71
N LEU A 60 -3.72 -16.10 1.20
CA LEU A 60 -3.43 -15.05 2.17
C LEU A 60 -3.91 -15.46 3.56
N SER A 61 -3.04 -15.36 4.56
CA SER A 61 -3.37 -15.57 5.96
C SER A 61 -3.10 -14.32 6.79
N ALA A 62 -3.63 -14.27 8.02
CA ALA A 62 -3.39 -13.20 8.97
C ALA A 62 -1.90 -13.05 9.32
N ASP A 63 -1.10 -14.12 9.24
CA ASP A 63 0.33 -14.11 9.57
C ASP A 63 1.13 -13.16 8.67
N LEU A 64 0.68 -12.96 7.44
CA LEU A 64 1.29 -12.03 6.50
C LEU A 64 1.26 -10.57 7.01
N LEU A 65 0.37 -10.25 7.96
CA LEU A 65 0.39 -8.94 8.62
C LEU A 65 1.73 -8.71 9.33
N GLY A 66 2.34 -9.72 9.94
CA GLY A 66 3.67 -9.67 10.53
C GLY A 66 3.85 -8.46 11.46
N ASP A 67 4.87 -7.64 11.22
CA ASP A 67 5.18 -6.41 11.95
C ASP A 67 4.64 -5.13 11.27
N ALA A 68 3.69 -5.26 10.34
CA ALA A 68 3.23 -4.13 9.53
C ALA A 68 2.69 -3.01 10.44
N GLN A 69 3.18 -1.81 10.22
CA GLN A 69 2.77 -0.58 10.90
C GLN A 69 1.76 0.22 10.06
N LEU A 70 1.61 -0.14 8.78
CA LEU A 70 0.66 0.43 7.86
C LEU A 70 0.25 -0.61 6.83
N VAL A 71 -1.05 -0.70 6.55
CA VAL A 71 -1.59 -1.53 5.47
C VAL A 71 -2.13 -0.61 4.38
N LEU A 72 -1.72 -0.84 3.14
CA LEU A 72 -2.17 -0.09 1.97
C LEU A 72 -2.98 -0.99 1.06
N ARG A 73 -4.27 -0.67 0.88
CA ARG A 73 -5.18 -1.43 0.05
C ARG A 73 -5.28 -0.81 -1.34
N SER A 74 -5.03 -1.62 -2.37
CA SER A 74 -5.30 -1.23 -3.76
C SER A 74 -6.80 -1.00 -3.98
N PRO A 75 -7.22 0.08 -4.66
CA PRO A 75 -8.64 0.42 -4.87
C PRO A 75 -9.39 -0.63 -5.68
N GLY A 76 -8.69 -1.42 -6.49
CA GLY A 76 -9.29 -2.52 -7.27
C GLY A 76 -9.77 -3.70 -6.41
N ILE A 77 -9.43 -3.73 -5.12
CA ILE A 77 -9.91 -4.78 -4.20
C ILE A 77 -11.24 -4.33 -3.59
N ALA A 78 -12.32 -5.04 -3.92
CA ALA A 78 -13.65 -4.81 -3.35
C ALA A 78 -13.59 -4.82 -1.80
N PRO A 79 -14.24 -3.87 -1.08
CA PRO A 79 -14.12 -3.70 0.38
C PRO A 79 -14.25 -4.97 1.22
N HIS A 80 -15.10 -5.90 0.79
CA HIS A 80 -15.40 -7.17 1.46
C HIS A 80 -14.87 -8.41 0.72
N ALA A 81 -13.82 -8.25 -0.09
CA ALA A 81 -13.14 -9.35 -0.78
C ALA A 81 -12.68 -10.41 0.25
N ALA A 82 -13.23 -11.62 0.15
CA ALA A 82 -13.05 -12.70 1.11
C ALA A 82 -11.58 -13.12 1.25
N GLU A 83 -10.83 -13.07 0.15
CA GLU A 83 -9.41 -13.39 0.11
C GLU A 83 -8.53 -12.48 0.99
N PHE A 84 -8.99 -11.26 1.34
CA PHE A 84 -8.28 -10.32 2.22
C PHE A 84 -8.91 -10.18 3.60
N ALA A 85 -9.98 -10.94 3.89
CA ALA A 85 -10.76 -10.79 5.12
C ALA A 85 -9.91 -11.02 6.38
N ALA A 86 -9.11 -12.11 6.39
CA ALA A 86 -8.25 -12.45 7.53
C ALA A 86 -7.21 -11.33 7.84
N LEU A 87 -6.62 -10.74 6.81
CA LEU A 87 -5.66 -9.64 6.94
C LEU A 87 -6.33 -8.34 7.42
N THR A 88 -7.51 -8.03 6.86
CA THR A 88 -8.29 -6.85 7.23
C THR A 88 -8.73 -6.93 8.69
N GLN A 89 -9.20 -8.10 9.11
CA GLN A 89 -9.59 -8.35 10.50
C GLN A 89 -8.39 -8.25 11.45
N ALA A 90 -7.28 -8.93 11.13
CA ALA A 90 -6.08 -8.89 11.96
C ALA A 90 -5.50 -7.47 12.09
N ALA A 91 -5.56 -6.66 11.02
CA ALA A 91 -5.13 -5.27 11.07
C ALA A 91 -6.02 -4.44 12.01
N ALA A 92 -7.34 -4.63 11.93
CA ALA A 92 -8.29 -3.97 12.83
C ALA A 92 -8.08 -4.36 14.31
N GLU A 93 -7.95 -5.66 14.59
CA GLU A 93 -7.72 -6.18 15.95
C GLU A 93 -6.41 -5.65 16.57
N ARG A 94 -5.38 -5.47 15.75
CA ARG A 94 -4.07 -4.95 16.19
C ARG A 94 -3.95 -3.44 16.13
N GLY A 95 -5.00 -2.72 15.69
CA GLY A 95 -4.97 -1.28 15.52
C GLY A 95 -3.98 -0.79 14.44
N VAL A 96 -3.64 -1.64 13.47
CA VAL A 96 -2.77 -1.25 12.35
C VAL A 96 -3.61 -0.40 11.38
N PRO A 97 -3.21 0.85 11.09
CA PRO A 97 -3.96 1.71 10.20
C PRO A 97 -4.02 1.12 8.79
N MET A 98 -5.22 1.18 8.20
CA MET A 98 -5.44 0.85 6.80
C MET A 98 -5.66 2.13 6.00
N ALA A 99 -4.98 2.24 4.86
CA ALA A 99 -5.08 3.37 3.95
C ALA A 99 -5.01 2.90 2.49
N GLY A 100 -4.98 3.84 1.55
CA GLY A 100 -4.88 3.56 0.11
C GLY A 100 -4.12 4.66 -0.62
N GLU A 101 -4.05 4.59 -1.94
CA GLU A 101 -3.22 5.51 -2.75
C GLU A 101 -3.58 6.99 -2.56
N LEU A 102 -4.87 7.32 -2.40
CA LEU A 102 -5.29 8.71 -2.16
C LEU A 102 -4.79 9.25 -0.81
N HIS A 103 -4.65 8.39 0.20
CA HIS A 103 -4.05 8.78 1.48
C HIS A 103 -2.56 9.06 1.32
N LEU A 104 -1.84 8.23 0.54
CA LEU A 104 -0.44 8.49 0.22
C LEU A 104 -0.26 9.82 -0.51
N PHE A 105 -1.12 10.10 -1.50
CA PHE A 105 -1.14 11.38 -2.20
C PHE A 105 -1.34 12.55 -1.23
N GLN A 106 -2.34 12.48 -0.34
CA GLN A 106 -2.58 13.51 0.65
C GLN A 106 -1.38 13.70 1.59
N TRP A 107 -0.79 12.62 2.12
CA TRP A 107 0.38 12.72 3.01
C TRP A 107 1.60 13.30 2.31
N ALA A 108 1.79 13.02 1.02
CA ALA A 108 2.86 13.60 0.23
C ALA A 108 2.68 15.12 0.06
N LEU A 109 1.45 15.58 -0.17
CA LEU A 109 1.15 17.02 -0.23
C LEU A 109 1.36 17.71 1.12
N ASP A 110 0.95 17.08 2.22
CA ASP A 110 1.18 17.62 3.56
C ASP A 110 2.69 17.78 3.85
N ALA A 111 3.50 16.79 3.46
CA ALA A 111 4.96 16.85 3.58
C ALA A 111 5.56 17.97 2.71
N LEU A 112 5.17 18.05 1.43
CA LEU A 112 5.64 19.10 0.52
C LEU A 112 5.25 20.50 0.99
N ARG A 113 4.07 20.66 1.57
CA ARG A 113 3.64 21.91 2.19
C ARG A 113 4.52 22.29 3.36
N ALA A 114 4.82 21.34 4.25
CA ALA A 114 5.67 21.57 5.41
C ALA A 114 7.12 21.90 5.03
N GLU A 115 7.68 21.19 4.05
CA GLU A 115 9.09 21.32 3.65
C GLU A 115 9.35 22.50 2.72
N ARG A 116 8.40 22.81 1.83
CA ARG A 116 8.63 23.72 0.69
C ARG A 116 7.56 24.80 0.55
N GLY A 117 6.58 24.84 1.45
CA GLY A 117 5.42 25.73 1.31
C GLY A 117 4.54 25.41 0.10
N TYR A 118 4.71 24.25 -0.54
CA TYR A 118 3.97 23.88 -1.74
C TYR A 118 2.51 23.56 -1.39
N ALA A 119 1.59 24.44 -1.80
CA ALA A 119 0.16 24.33 -1.49
C ALA A 119 -0.69 24.46 -2.77
N PRO A 120 -0.70 23.44 -3.63
CA PRO A 120 -1.47 23.47 -4.88
C PRO A 120 -2.97 23.42 -4.60
N LYS A 121 -3.77 23.94 -5.54
CA LYS A 121 -5.22 23.71 -5.56
C LYS A 121 -5.50 22.32 -6.13
N ILE A 122 -6.36 21.55 -5.47
CA ILE A 122 -6.76 20.20 -5.89
C ILE A 122 -8.20 20.26 -6.40
N VAL A 123 -8.44 19.65 -7.57
CA VAL A 123 -9.80 19.45 -8.11
C VAL A 123 -10.06 17.96 -8.15
N ALA A 124 -11.13 17.50 -7.51
CA ALA A 124 -11.57 16.12 -7.53
C ALA A 124 -12.83 16.00 -8.41
N ILE A 125 -12.82 15.09 -9.37
CA ILE A 125 -13.93 14.82 -10.28
C ILE A 125 -14.26 13.33 -10.19
N THR A 126 -15.54 13.01 -10.00
CA THR A 126 -16.09 11.65 -9.99
C THR A 126 -17.46 11.65 -10.66
N GLY A 127 -17.93 10.50 -11.16
CA GLY A 127 -19.21 10.37 -11.86
C GLY A 127 -19.31 9.04 -12.60
N THR A 128 -20.53 8.68 -13.00
CA THR A 128 -20.85 7.53 -13.87
C THR A 128 -21.48 8.02 -15.15
#